data_AF-A0A1I7JYX0-F1
#
_entry.id   AF-A0A1I7JYX0-F1
#
_cell.length_a   1.000
_cell.length_b   1.000
_cell.length_c   1.000
_cell.angle_alpha   90.00
_cell.angle_beta   90.00
_cell.angle_gamma   90.00
#
_symmetry.space_group_name_H-M   'P 1'
#
loop_
_entity.id
_entity.type
_entity.pdbx_description
1 polymer ?
#
loop_
_entity_poly.entity_id
_entity_poly.type
_entity_poly.pdbx_seq_one_letter_code
_entity_poly.pdbx_strand_id
1 'polypeptide(L)'
;MIFLFNDSKYFKMKQIYTLLLLIAAAATTACDKDQKTLNQLDGTWQVKEVTHLKQDTTKLPSSGTITLTKCNLDDAAKSCPGTFTFNSQPSKELVYSVMDKGKTINFTAAGSHEGFMYMLYGPWKVVQQTDDRLELEGEAALSVFNAATRTPKRVDVRMVLER
;
A
#
# COMPACT_ATOMS: atom_id res chain seq x y z
N MET A 1 -62.49 25.46 1.66
CA MET A 1 -61.20 25.77 2.31
C MET A 1 -60.31 24.55 2.12
N ILE A 2 -59.43 24.57 1.11
CA ILE A 2 -58.57 23.42 0.77
C ILE A 2 -57.19 23.70 1.38
N PHE A 3 -56.77 22.85 2.32
CA PHE A 3 -55.42 22.88 2.91
C PHE A 3 -54.43 22.31 1.89
N LEU A 4 -53.59 23.16 1.29
CA LEU A 4 -52.42 22.74 0.53
C LEU A 4 -51.29 22.43 1.51
N PHE A 5 -51.07 21.13 1.78
CA PHE A 5 -49.96 20.64 2.59
C PHE A 5 -48.64 20.69 1.80
N ASN A 6 -47.79 21.65 2.16
CA ASN A 6 -46.36 21.51 2.49
C ASN A 6 -45.56 20.27 1.98
N ASP A 7 -45.52 20.00 0.68
CA ASP A 7 -44.75 18.87 0.09
C ASP A 7 -43.23 19.10 -0.05
N SER A 8 -42.75 20.34 0.09
CA SER A 8 -41.35 20.69 -0.22
C SER A 8 -40.33 20.15 0.80
N LYS A 9 -40.69 20.04 2.09
CA LYS A 9 -39.76 19.60 3.15
C LYS A 9 -39.53 18.09 3.16
N TYR A 10 -40.56 17.31 2.86
CA TYR A 10 -40.49 15.84 2.83
C TYR A 10 -39.61 15.32 1.68
N PHE A 11 -39.62 16.01 0.53
CA PHE A 11 -38.80 15.64 -0.63
C PHE A 11 -37.30 15.82 -0.37
N LYS A 12 -36.89 16.95 0.24
CA LYS A 12 -35.48 17.21 0.61
C LYS A 12 -34.97 16.27 1.69
N MET A 13 -35.82 15.90 2.66
CA MET A 13 -35.43 15.02 3.75
C MET A 13 -35.19 13.57 3.27
N LYS A 14 -36.06 13.05 2.40
CA LYS A 14 -35.84 11.73 1.74
C LYS A 14 -34.54 11.69 0.94
N GLN A 15 -34.24 12.73 0.15
CA GLN A 15 -32.99 12.80 -0.62
C GLN A 15 -31.74 12.79 0.26
N ILE A 16 -31.77 13.47 1.42
CA ILE A 16 -30.65 13.47 2.38
C ILE A 16 -30.47 12.09 3.00
N TYR A 17 -31.55 11.39 3.37
CA TYR A 17 -31.45 10.02 3.91
C TYR A 17 -30.95 9.02 2.87
N THR A 18 -31.37 9.13 1.61
CA THR A 18 -30.87 8.27 0.52
C THR A 18 -29.39 8.51 0.27
N LEU A 19 -28.94 9.77 0.30
CA LEU A 19 -27.53 10.14 0.13
C LEU A 19 -26.68 9.62 1.31
N LEU A 20 -27.15 9.75 2.55
CA LEU A 20 -26.46 9.22 3.74
C LEU A 20 -26.37 7.68 3.73
N LEU A 21 -27.42 6.98 3.28
CA LEU A 21 -27.40 5.52 3.11
C LEU A 21 -26.42 5.08 2.01
N LEU A 22 -26.34 5.81 0.89
CA LEU A 22 -25.38 5.55 -0.19
C LEU A 22 -23.93 5.77 0.26
N ILE A 23 -23.66 6.80 1.06
CA ILE A 23 -22.33 7.07 1.62
C ILE A 23 -21.94 5.97 2.61
N ALA A 24 -22.87 5.56 3.50
CA ALA A 24 -22.62 4.48 4.46
C ALA A 24 -22.32 3.15 3.76
N ALA A 25 -23.09 2.78 2.73
CA ALA A 25 -22.86 1.55 1.96
C ALA A 25 -21.55 1.59 1.15
N ALA A 26 -21.14 2.76 0.66
CA ALA A 26 -19.87 2.92 -0.04
C ALA A 26 -18.66 2.78 0.90
N ALA A 27 -18.79 3.20 2.16
CA ALA A 27 -17.73 3.10 3.16
C ALA A 27 -17.49 1.65 3.62
N THR A 28 -18.54 0.87 3.87
CA THR A 28 -18.40 -0.52 4.32
C THR A 28 -17.77 -1.41 3.25
N THR A 29 -18.19 -1.26 2.00
CA THR A 29 -17.64 -2.04 0.88
C THR A 29 -16.18 -1.71 0.53
N ALA A 30 -15.68 -0.55 0.94
CA ALA A 30 -14.27 -0.19 0.80
C ALA A 30 -13.42 -0.92 1.84
N CYS A 31 -13.82 -0.88 3.12
CA CYS A 31 -13.14 -1.61 4.19
C CYS A 31 -13.10 -3.12 3.92
N ASP A 32 -14.20 -3.71 3.43
CA ASP A 32 -14.24 -5.14 3.11
C ASP A 32 -13.21 -5.55 2.04
N LYS A 33 -13.01 -4.70 1.03
CA LYS A 33 -12.06 -4.96 -0.06
C LYS A 33 -10.61 -4.77 0.38
N ASP A 34 -10.34 -3.73 1.15
CA ASP A 34 -9.01 -3.48 1.70
C ASP A 34 -8.64 -4.61 2.69
N GLN A 35 -9.57 -5.03 3.57
CA GLN A 35 -9.36 -6.15 4.48
C GLN A 35 -9.14 -7.48 3.74
N LYS A 36 -9.91 -7.75 2.68
CA LYS A 36 -9.69 -8.91 1.82
C LYS A 36 -8.28 -8.90 1.21
N THR A 37 -7.86 -7.74 0.72
CA THR A 37 -6.52 -7.57 0.13
C THR A 37 -5.43 -7.81 1.17
N LEU A 38 -5.54 -7.25 2.37
CA LEU A 38 -4.62 -7.51 3.48
C LEU A 38 -4.50 -9.00 3.80
N ASN A 39 -5.63 -9.71 3.87
CA ASN A 39 -5.64 -11.15 4.12
C ASN A 39 -4.94 -11.93 3.00
N GLN A 40 -5.06 -11.49 1.75
CA GLN A 40 -4.36 -12.09 0.61
C GLN A 40 -2.87 -11.78 0.59
N LEU A 41 -2.43 -10.67 1.20
CA LEU A 41 -1.02 -10.28 1.25
C LEU A 41 -0.23 -10.97 2.36
N ASP A 42 -0.91 -11.56 3.35
CA ASP A 42 -0.31 -12.27 4.48
C ASP A 42 0.71 -13.32 4.02
N GLY A 43 1.89 -13.31 4.64
CA GLY A 43 2.97 -14.26 4.39
C GLY A 43 4.27 -13.64 3.88
N THR A 44 5.19 -14.51 3.47
CA THR A 44 6.51 -14.11 2.98
C THR A 44 6.57 -14.19 1.47
N TRP A 45 7.02 -13.11 0.87
CA TRP A 45 7.17 -12.92 -0.56
C TRP A 45 8.63 -12.81 -0.94
N GLN A 46 9.02 -13.47 -2.02
CA GLN A 46 10.34 -13.38 -2.62
C GLN A 46 10.40 -12.21 -3.59
N VAL A 47 11.39 -11.34 -3.46
CA VAL A 47 11.67 -10.27 -4.41
C VAL A 47 12.37 -10.89 -5.60
N LYS A 48 11.64 -11.04 -6.71
CA LYS A 48 12.14 -11.65 -7.94
C LYS A 48 12.83 -10.64 -8.84
N GLU A 49 12.27 -9.45 -8.90
CA GLU A 49 12.74 -8.42 -9.81
C GLU A 49 12.48 -7.03 -9.22
N VAL A 50 13.46 -6.14 -9.36
CA VAL A 50 13.31 -4.71 -9.14
C VAL A 50 13.93 -3.99 -10.33
N THR A 51 13.11 -3.23 -11.07
CA THR A 51 13.53 -2.52 -12.28
C THR A 51 13.21 -1.04 -12.17
N HIS A 52 14.00 -0.21 -12.86
CA HIS A 52 13.72 1.22 -12.93
C HIS A 52 12.53 1.49 -13.87
N LEU A 53 11.63 2.37 -13.45
CA LEU A 53 10.54 2.87 -14.30
C LEU A 53 11.01 3.95 -15.29
N LYS A 54 12.13 4.60 -14.98
CA LYS A 54 12.75 5.66 -15.78
C LYS A 54 14.24 5.36 -15.98
N GLN A 55 14.89 6.01 -16.94
CA GLN A 55 16.32 5.81 -17.16
C GLN A 55 17.13 6.25 -15.92
N ASP A 56 17.72 5.30 -15.21
CA ASP A 56 18.50 5.53 -13.99
C ASP A 56 19.62 4.49 -13.87
N THR A 57 20.77 4.89 -13.32
CA THR A 57 21.97 4.03 -13.16
C THR A 57 22.17 3.53 -11.72
N THR A 58 21.26 3.86 -10.81
CA THR A 58 21.32 3.45 -9.41
C THR A 58 21.24 1.94 -9.32
N LYS A 59 22.14 1.33 -8.55
CA LYS A 59 22.12 -0.10 -8.30
C LYS A 59 20.88 -0.46 -7.47
N LEU A 60 20.01 -1.28 -8.04
CA LEU A 60 18.81 -1.81 -7.39
C LEU A 60 19.14 -3.11 -6.64
N PRO A 61 18.31 -3.51 -5.65
CA PRO A 61 18.43 -4.82 -5.05
C PRO A 61 18.09 -5.90 -6.08
N SER A 62 18.87 -6.97 -6.09
CA SER A 62 18.70 -8.09 -7.03
C SER A 62 18.00 -9.29 -6.39
N SER A 63 17.88 -9.32 -5.07
CA SER A 63 17.18 -10.36 -4.32
C SER A 63 16.68 -9.82 -2.99
N GLY A 64 15.74 -10.53 -2.38
CA GLY A 64 15.21 -10.16 -1.08
C GLY A 64 13.94 -10.91 -0.71
N THR A 65 13.45 -10.60 0.47
CA THR A 65 12.16 -11.06 0.97
C THR A 65 11.38 -9.91 1.58
N ILE A 66 10.06 -9.96 1.47
CA ILE A 66 9.14 -9.07 2.18
C ILE A 66 8.13 -9.97 2.89
N THR A 67 8.08 -9.89 4.22
CA THR A 67 7.07 -10.57 5.02
C THR A 67 6.02 -9.57 5.43
N LEU A 68 4.78 -9.79 5.02
CA LEU A 68 3.63 -8.97 5.36
C LEU A 68 2.79 -9.75 6.36
N THR A 69 2.57 -9.17 7.54
CA THR A 69 1.71 -9.77 8.55
C THR A 69 0.36 -9.08 8.47
N LYS A 70 -0.72 -9.84 8.30
CA LYS A 70 -2.07 -9.25 8.29
C LYS A 70 -2.39 -8.52 9.61
N CYS A 71 -3.18 -7.47 9.51
CA CYS A 71 -3.80 -6.79 10.63
C CYS A 71 -5.29 -6.59 10.36
N ASN A 72 -6.04 -6.21 11.40
CA ASN A 72 -7.45 -5.86 11.27
C ASN A 72 -7.58 -4.35 11.08
N LEU A 73 -8.28 -3.92 10.01
CA LEU A 73 -8.54 -2.51 9.73
C LEU A 73 -9.51 -1.86 10.72
N ASP A 74 -10.27 -2.66 11.47
CA ASP A 74 -11.16 -2.18 12.53
C ASP A 74 -10.39 -1.72 13.79
N ASP A 75 -9.14 -2.16 13.95
CA ASP A 75 -8.26 -1.62 14.99
C ASP A 75 -7.79 -0.23 14.56
N ALA A 76 -7.70 0.70 15.52
CA ALA A 76 -7.32 2.10 15.28
C ALA A 76 -5.97 2.27 14.52
N ALA A 77 -5.16 1.21 14.46
CA ALA A 77 -3.98 1.11 13.62
C ALA A 77 -4.37 0.79 12.17
N LYS A 78 -4.49 1.83 11.33
CA LYS A 78 -4.66 1.70 9.87
C LYS A 78 -3.43 1.11 9.15
N SER A 79 -2.48 0.54 9.89
CA SER A 79 -1.20 0.09 9.40
C SER A 79 -0.84 -1.27 9.99
N CYS A 80 -0.51 -2.20 9.12
CA CYS A 80 -0.10 -3.55 9.43
C CYS A 80 1.42 -3.68 9.54
N PRO A 81 1.92 -4.56 10.42
CA PRO A 81 3.35 -4.80 10.55
C PRO A 81 3.86 -5.75 9.47
N GLY A 82 5.16 -5.66 9.19
CA GLY A 82 5.88 -6.53 8.29
C GLY A 82 7.37 -6.39 8.48
N THR A 83 8.13 -7.09 7.65
CA THR A 83 9.58 -6.94 7.56
C THR A 83 10.04 -7.06 6.13
N PHE A 84 11.24 -6.56 5.84
CA PHE A 84 11.88 -6.80 4.55
C PHE A 84 13.38 -7.08 4.72
N THR A 85 13.94 -7.76 3.75
CA THR A 85 15.36 -8.05 3.61
C THR A 85 15.74 -7.90 2.15
N PHE A 86 16.82 -7.18 1.84
CA PHE A 86 17.36 -7.10 0.48
C PHE A 86 18.81 -7.53 0.44
N ASN A 87 19.20 -8.23 -0.63
CA ASN A 87 20.57 -8.71 -0.87
C ASN A 87 21.22 -9.36 0.37
N SER A 88 20.44 -10.16 1.11
CA SER A 88 20.89 -10.85 2.32
C SER A 88 21.36 -9.94 3.48
N GLN A 89 20.96 -8.66 3.48
CA GLN A 89 21.17 -7.77 4.62
C GLN A 89 20.27 -8.18 5.82
N PRO A 90 20.56 -7.71 7.04
CA PRO A 90 19.68 -7.97 8.17
C PRO A 90 18.26 -7.46 7.92
N SER A 91 17.28 -8.25 8.35
CA SER A 91 15.87 -7.91 8.25
C SER A 91 15.56 -6.60 8.99
N LYS A 92 14.66 -5.80 8.40
CA LYS A 92 14.22 -4.52 8.93
C LYS A 92 12.70 -4.50 9.06
N GLU A 93 12.23 -3.80 10.08
CA GLU A 93 10.80 -3.57 10.27
C GLU A 93 10.23 -2.73 9.11
N LEU A 94 9.03 -3.13 8.72
CA LEU A 94 8.22 -2.48 7.71
C LEU A 94 6.83 -2.28 8.30
N VAL A 95 6.27 -1.12 8.07
CA VAL A 95 4.85 -0.86 8.30
C VAL A 95 4.19 -0.67 6.95
N TYR A 96 3.02 -1.25 6.76
CA TYR A 96 2.29 -1.13 5.50
C TYR A 96 0.80 -0.90 5.70
N SER A 97 0.15 -0.26 4.73
CA SER A 97 -1.30 -0.14 4.70
C SER A 97 -1.83 -0.34 3.29
N VAL A 98 -3.06 -0.80 3.18
CA VAL A 98 -3.76 -0.97 1.90
C VAL A 98 -4.87 0.06 1.82
N MET A 99 -5.00 0.69 0.65
CA MET A 99 -5.97 1.74 0.39
C MET A 99 -6.55 1.57 -1.02
N ASP A 100 -7.55 2.40 -1.33
CA ASP A 100 -8.16 2.49 -2.65
C ASP A 100 -8.74 1.16 -3.15
N LYS A 101 -9.32 0.37 -2.25
CA LYS A 101 -9.92 -0.95 -2.56
C LYS A 101 -8.86 -1.95 -3.05
N GLY A 102 -7.71 -1.98 -2.39
CA GLY A 102 -6.59 -2.87 -2.70
C GLY A 102 -5.65 -2.39 -3.81
N LYS A 103 -5.88 -1.19 -4.36
CA LYS A 103 -5.10 -0.69 -5.52
C LYS A 103 -3.81 0.00 -5.13
N THR A 104 -3.70 0.43 -3.88
CA THR A 104 -2.55 1.17 -3.38
C THR A 104 -2.05 0.50 -2.10
N ILE A 105 -0.74 0.24 -2.04
CA ILE A 105 -0.06 -0.23 -0.83
C ILE A 105 0.91 0.86 -0.40
N ASN A 106 0.75 1.40 0.79
CA ASN A 106 1.73 2.30 1.36
C ASN A 106 2.74 1.49 2.16
N PHE A 107 4.03 1.63 1.86
CA PHE A 107 5.11 1.06 2.65
C PHE A 107 5.83 2.15 3.43
N THR A 108 6.25 1.84 4.65
CA THR A 108 7.11 2.71 5.45
C THR A 108 8.10 1.82 6.20
N ALA A 109 9.32 1.77 5.69
CA ALA A 109 10.43 1.07 6.30
C ALA A 109 11.47 2.08 6.81
N ALA A 110 11.88 1.92 8.06
CA ALA A 110 13.00 2.65 8.63
C ALA A 110 14.08 1.64 9.05
N GLY A 111 15.27 1.72 8.43
CA GLY A 111 16.37 0.86 8.83
C GLY A 111 17.66 1.21 8.13
N SER A 112 18.71 1.50 8.90
CA SER A 112 20.07 1.67 8.41
C SER A 112 20.92 0.42 8.60
N HIS A 113 21.78 0.14 7.62
CA HIS A 113 22.82 -0.87 7.68
C HIS A 113 24.03 -0.40 6.87
N GLU A 114 25.23 -0.71 7.37
CA GLU A 114 26.49 -0.20 6.82
C GLU A 114 26.77 -0.72 5.40
N GLY A 115 27.33 0.13 4.55
CA GLY A 115 27.78 -0.18 3.18
C GLY A 115 26.77 0.16 2.08
N PHE A 116 25.54 -0.31 2.18
CA PHE A 116 24.40 0.03 1.31
C PHE A 116 23.11 -0.08 2.13
N MET A 117 22.18 0.87 1.99
CA MET A 117 20.89 0.82 2.68
C MET A 117 19.76 1.03 1.66
N TYR A 118 18.76 0.16 1.72
CA TYR A 118 17.53 0.25 0.95
C TYR A 118 16.39 0.62 1.90
N MET A 119 15.60 1.63 1.54
CA MET A 119 14.40 2.00 2.28
C MET A 119 13.19 1.94 1.34
N LEU A 120 12.17 1.21 1.77
CA LEU A 120 10.88 1.07 1.08
C LEU A 120 9.92 2.14 1.56
N TYR A 121 9.46 2.99 0.65
CA TYR A 121 8.47 4.04 0.89
C TYR A 121 7.34 3.93 -0.13
N GLY A 122 6.11 4.14 0.30
CA GLY A 122 4.97 4.27 -0.60
C GLY A 122 4.59 5.72 -0.89
N PRO A 123 3.53 5.92 -1.69
CA PRO A 123 2.58 4.89 -2.13
C PRO A 123 3.10 4.03 -3.30
N TRP A 124 2.73 2.75 -3.29
CA TRP A 124 2.91 1.81 -4.40
C TRP A 124 1.57 1.50 -5.04
N LYS A 125 1.49 1.59 -6.36
CA LYS A 125 0.36 1.16 -7.16
C LYS A 125 0.46 -0.35 -7.40
N VAL A 126 -0.63 -1.07 -7.12
CA VAL A 126 -0.76 -2.48 -7.49
C VAL A 126 -1.05 -2.57 -8.99
N VAL A 127 -0.11 -3.13 -9.75
CA VAL A 127 -0.24 -3.39 -11.19
C VAL A 127 -0.90 -4.73 -11.42
N GLN A 128 -0.50 -5.74 -10.65
CA GLN A 128 -1.04 -7.09 -10.73
C GLN A 128 -1.03 -7.72 -9.33
N GLN A 129 -2.08 -8.48 -9.00
CA GLN A 129 -2.14 -9.26 -7.78
C GLN A 129 -2.86 -10.60 -8.04
N THR A 130 -2.19 -11.69 -7.70
CA THR A 130 -2.71 -13.05 -7.65
C THR A 130 -2.35 -13.68 -6.30
N ASP A 131 -2.71 -14.95 -6.11
CA ASP A 131 -2.40 -15.69 -4.88
C ASP A 131 -0.91 -16.02 -4.74
N ASP A 132 -0.11 -15.87 -5.80
CA ASP A 132 1.31 -16.23 -5.86
C ASP A 132 2.21 -15.11 -6.42
N ARG A 133 1.63 -14.03 -6.96
CA ARG A 133 2.37 -12.92 -7.57
C ARG A 133 1.79 -11.56 -7.21
N LEU A 134 2.65 -10.60 -6.89
CA LEU A 134 2.30 -9.20 -6.65
C LEU A 134 3.29 -8.32 -7.42
N GLU A 135 2.76 -7.48 -8.32
CA GLU A 135 3.53 -6.51 -9.09
C GLU A 135 3.14 -5.11 -8.66
N LEU A 136 4.15 -4.33 -8.28
CA LEU A 136 4.01 -3.00 -7.69
C LEU A 136 4.82 -1.99 -8.48
N GLU A 137 4.27 -0.79 -8.64
CA GLU A 137 4.98 0.38 -9.17
C GLU A 137 4.99 1.49 -8.14
N GLY A 138 6.15 2.08 -7.90
CA GLY A 138 6.27 3.18 -6.97
C GLY A 138 7.19 4.27 -7.51
N GLU A 139 6.70 5.51 -7.49
CA GLU A 139 7.51 6.69 -7.78
C GLU A 139 8.27 7.11 -6.52
N ALA A 140 9.58 7.32 -6.64
CA ALA A 140 10.48 7.63 -5.53
C ALA A 140 10.38 6.64 -4.35
N ALA A 141 9.95 5.42 -4.64
CA ALA A 141 9.45 4.46 -3.66
C ALA A 141 10.55 3.57 -3.07
N LEU A 142 11.72 3.55 -3.70
CA LEU A 142 12.91 2.94 -3.15
C LEU A 142 13.97 4.02 -2.96
N SER A 143 14.43 4.21 -1.73
CA SER A 143 15.63 5.00 -1.47
C SER A 143 16.83 4.08 -1.36
N VAL A 144 17.85 4.36 -2.16
CA VAL A 144 19.13 3.66 -2.15
C VAL A 144 20.18 4.59 -1.57
N PHE A 145 20.85 4.13 -0.52
CA PHE A 145 21.99 4.77 0.09
C PHE A 145 23.22 3.88 -0.14
N ASN A 146 24.33 4.48 -0.54
CA ASN A 146 25.64 3.86 -0.58
C ASN A 146 26.54 4.68 0.33
N ALA A 147 27.44 4.04 1.09
CA ALA A 147 28.43 4.72 1.92
C ALA A 147 29.24 5.80 1.15
N ALA A 148 29.38 5.67 -0.18
CA ALA A 148 30.01 6.67 -1.05
C ALA A 148 29.15 7.93 -1.31
N THR A 149 27.82 7.85 -1.17
CA THR A 149 26.88 8.94 -1.45
C THR A 149 26.16 9.33 -0.15
N ARG A 150 26.55 10.47 0.45
CA ARG A 150 26.01 10.94 1.74
C ARG A 150 24.50 11.25 1.73
N THR A 151 23.86 11.26 0.56
CA THR A 151 22.42 11.52 0.40
C THR A 151 21.76 10.30 -0.21
N PRO A 152 20.72 9.71 0.42
CA PRO A 152 19.93 8.65 -0.19
C PRO A 152 19.32 9.13 -1.50
N LYS A 153 19.47 8.36 -2.57
CA LYS A 153 18.81 8.63 -3.84
C LYS A 153 17.50 7.89 -3.90
N ARG A 154 16.41 8.62 -4.16
CA ARG A 154 15.09 8.02 -4.41
C ARG A 154 14.98 7.65 -5.89
N VAL A 155 14.46 6.46 -6.16
CA VAL A 155 14.30 5.92 -7.51
C VAL A 155 12.88 5.42 -7.74
N ASP A 156 12.41 5.61 -8.97
CA ASP A 156 11.12 5.12 -9.44
C ASP A 156 11.30 3.68 -9.90
N VAL A 157 10.60 2.76 -9.26
CA VAL A 157 10.84 1.33 -9.47
C VAL A 157 9.55 0.54 -9.64
N ARG A 158 9.66 -0.52 -10.43
CA ARG A 158 8.73 -1.65 -10.43
C ARG A 158 9.33 -2.77 -9.60
N MET A 159 8.51 -3.42 -8.79
CA MET A 159 8.90 -4.56 -7.98
C MET A 159 7.97 -5.73 -8.23
N VAL A 160 8.54 -6.91 -8.49
CA VAL A 160 7.82 -8.17 -8.63
C VAL A 160 8.12 -9.05 -7.44
N LEU A 161 7.05 -9.45 -6.76
CA LEU A 161 7.07 -10.33 -5.61
C LEU A 161 6.37 -11.66 -5.97
N GLU A 162 6.94 -12.78 -5.55
CA GLU A 162 6.36 -14.12 -5.78
C GLU A 162 6.41 -15.00 -4.52
N ARG A 163 5.52 -15.98 -4.42
CA ARG A 163 5.40 -16.93 -3.29
C ARG A 163 5.71 -18.35 -3.73
#